data_AF-A0A832KDQ2-F1
#
_entry.id   AF-A0A832KDQ2-F1
#
_cell.length_a   1.000
_cell.length_b   1.000
_cell.length_c   1.000
_cell.angle_alpha   90.00
_cell.angle_beta   90.00
_cell.angle_gamma   90.00
#
_symmetry.space_group_name_H-M   'P 1'
#
loop_
_entity.id
_entity.type
_entity.pdbx_description
1 polymer ?
#
loop_
_entity_poly.entity_id
_entity_poly.type
_entity_poly.pdbx_seq_one_letter_code
_entity_poly.pdbx_strand_id
1 'polypeptide(L)' 'RISLKDLEKAKEKLVIMHPLPRVDEIDYRVDETPHAKYFQQVRYGVLVRMALISLILGAIE' A
#
# COMPACT_ATOMS: atom_id res chain seq x y z
N ARG A 1 -16.10 4.91 -0.10
CA ARG A 1 -15.66 4.35 -1.40
C ARG A 1 -14.85 5.40 -2.14
N ILE A 2 -13.58 5.12 -2.44
CA ILE A 2 -12.70 5.93 -3.28
C ILE A 2 -12.87 5.48 -4.73
N SER A 3 -13.05 6.44 -5.64
CA SER A 3 -13.28 6.23 -7.06
C SER A 3 -12.37 7.12 -7.93
N LEU A 4 -12.39 6.90 -9.25
CA LEU A 4 -11.61 7.72 -10.19
C LEU A 4 -11.99 9.22 -10.13
N LYS A 5 -13.25 9.54 -9.84
CA LYS A 5 -13.73 10.94 -9.73
C LYS A 5 -13.06 11.68 -8.57
N ASP A 6 -12.80 10.97 -7.48
CA ASP A 6 -12.15 11.56 -6.30
C ASP A 6 -10.67 11.91 -6.61
N LEU A 7 -10.07 11.21 -7.58
CA LEU A 7 -8.69 11.41 -8.00
C LEU A 7 -8.50 12.58 -8.97
N GLU A 8 -9.55 13.04 -9.65
CA GLU A 8 -9.48 14.18 -10.58
C GLU A 8 -8.98 15.48 -9.90
N LYS A 9 -9.26 15.62 -8.59
CA LYS A 9 -8.82 16.78 -7.78
C LYS A 9 -7.71 16.42 -6.79
N ALA A 10 -7.22 15.18 -6.83
CA ALA A 10 -6.15 14.76 -5.94
C ALA A 10 -4.81 15.37 -6.36
N LYS A 11 -3.89 15.49 -5.40
CA LYS A 11 -2.51 15.89 -5.71
C LYS A 11 -1.89 14.82 -6.62
N GLU A 12 -1.13 15.26 -7.62
CA GLU A 12 -0.45 14.36 -8.57
C GLU A 12 0.39 13.27 -7.86
N LYS A 13 1.06 13.64 -6.74
CA LYS A 13 1.89 12.72 -5.94
C LYS A 13 1.17 12.11 -4.73
N LEU A 14 -0.16 12.20 -4.66
CA LEU A 14 -0.94 11.58 -3.59
C LEU A 14 -0.77 10.05 -3.65
N VAL A 15 -0.62 9.44 -2.48
CA VAL A 15 -0.50 7.97 -2.33
C VAL A 15 -1.72 7.45 -1.57
N ILE A 16 -2.30 6.37 -2.08
CA ILE A 16 -3.37 5.61 -1.44
C ILE A 16 -2.77 4.31 -0.88
N MET A 17 -3.00 4.12 0.42
CA MET A 17 -2.62 2.92 1.18
C MET A 17 -3.87 2.22 1.71
N HIS A 18 -3.76 0.92 1.95
CA HIS A 18 -4.84 0.08 2.49
C HIS A 18 -4.24 -1.21 3.07
N PRO A 19 -4.61 -1.62 4.29
CA PRO A 19 -4.04 -2.82 4.92
C PRO A 19 -4.50 -4.13 4.26
N LEU A 20 -5.61 -4.10 3.52
CA LEU A 20 -6.29 -5.25 2.92
C LEU A 20 -6.84 -6.27 3.96
N PRO A 21 -7.78 -7.16 3.58
CA PRO A 21 -8.52 -7.17 2.32
C PRO A 21 -9.38 -5.91 2.17
N ARG A 22 -9.65 -5.50 0.93
CA ARG A 22 -10.67 -4.49 0.66
C ARG A 22 -11.98 -5.15 0.24
N VAL A 23 -13.11 -4.51 0.55
CA VAL A 23 -14.44 -4.98 0.18
C VAL A 23 -15.03 -4.10 -0.94
N ASP A 24 -15.37 -2.86 -0.63
CA ASP A 24 -16.00 -1.90 -1.54
C ASP A 24 -15.53 -0.44 -1.32
N GLU A 25 -14.65 -0.26 -0.33
CA GLU A 25 -14.12 1.03 0.08
C GLU A 25 -13.18 1.66 -0.95
N ILE A 26 -12.62 0.88 -1.87
CA ILE A 26 -11.78 1.35 -3.00
C ILE A 26 -12.24 0.64 -4.28
N ASP A 27 -12.64 1.41 -5.29
CA ASP A 27 -13.00 0.89 -6.61
C ASP A 27 -11.80 0.19 -7.27
N TYR A 28 -12.00 -0.99 -7.85
CA TYR A 28 -10.93 -1.76 -8.51
C TYR A 28 -10.18 -0.98 -9.59
N ARG A 29 -10.85 -0.04 -10.27
CA ARG A 29 -10.21 0.82 -11.29
C ARG A 29 -9.13 1.73 -10.72
N VAL A 30 -9.11 1.96 -9.41
CA VAL A 30 -8.05 2.74 -8.74
C VAL A 30 -6.71 2.01 -8.81
N ASP A 31 -6.69 0.67 -8.96
CA ASP A 31 -5.46 -0.13 -9.06
C ASP A 31 -4.57 0.28 -10.23
N GLU A 32 -5.18 0.72 -11.33
CA GLU A 32 -4.48 1.13 -12.54
C GLU A 32 -3.89 2.55 -12.42
N THR A 33 -4.20 3.27 -11.36
CA THR A 33 -3.72 4.64 -11.14
C THR A 33 -2.35 4.64 -10.45
N PRO A 34 -1.50 5.64 -10.73
CA PRO A 34 -0.21 5.77 -10.04
C PRO A 34 -0.35 6.01 -8.53
N HIS A 35 -1.54 6.40 -8.06
CA HIS A 35 -1.84 6.64 -6.65
C HIS A 35 -1.93 5.35 -5.82
N ALA A 36 -2.28 4.21 -6.42
CA ALA A 36 -2.43 2.95 -5.70
C ALA A 36 -1.08 2.38 -5.26
N LYS A 37 -0.82 2.32 -3.94
CA LYS A 37 0.41 1.75 -3.37
C LYS A 37 0.18 0.63 -2.35
N TYR A 38 -1.06 0.22 -2.11
CA TYR A 38 -1.38 -0.86 -1.16
C TYR A 38 -0.72 -2.21 -1.53
N PHE A 39 -0.55 -2.55 -2.81
CA PHE A 39 0.19 -3.77 -3.17
C PHE A 39 1.70 -3.66 -2.89
N GLN A 40 2.29 -2.48 -3.13
CA GLN A 40 3.69 -2.22 -2.75
C GLN A 40 3.86 -2.26 -1.23
N GLN A 41 2.90 -1.71 -0.48
CA GLN A 41 2.83 -1.80 0.98
C GLN A 41 2.84 -3.25 1.48
N VAL A 42 2.06 -4.14 0.88
CA VAL A 42 2.07 -5.58 1.25
C VAL A 42 3.47 -6.18 1.03
N ARG A 43 4.12 -5.89 -0.09
CA ARG A 43 5.49 -6.35 -0.36
C ARG A 43 6.48 -5.82 0.70
N TYR A 44 6.38 -4.56 1.09
CA TYR A 44 7.20 -4.01 2.16
C TYR A 44 6.97 -4.70 3.50
N GLY A 45 5.77 -5.21 3.77
CA GLY A 45 5.49 -6.02 4.95
C GLY A 45 6.39 -7.26 5.06
N VAL A 46 6.75 -7.91 3.96
CA VAL A 46 7.69 -9.04 3.98
C VAL A 46 9.10 -8.59 4.37
N LEU A 47 9.60 -7.54 3.71
CA LEU A 47 10.97 -7.03 3.94
C LEU A 47 11.13 -6.52 5.38
N VAL A 48 10.15 -5.77 5.88
CA VAL A 48 10.15 -5.26 7.26
C VAL A 48 10.15 -6.41 8.27
N ARG A 49 9.33 -7.44 8.06
CA ARG A 49 9.31 -8.61 8.96
C ARG A 49 10.60 -9.41 8.91
N MET A 50 11.20 -9.58 7.73
CA MET A 50 12.51 -10.24 7.60
C MET A 50 13.57 -9.48 8.38
N ALA A 51 13.64 -8.15 8.23
CA ALA A 51 14.57 -7.31 8.98
C ALA A 51 14.31 -7.41 10.50
N LEU A 52 13.05 -7.29 10.92
CA LEU A 52 12.68 -7.38 12.34
C LEU A 52 13.05 -8.73 12.96
N ILE A 53 12.75 -9.84 12.28
CA ILE A 53 13.12 -11.19 12.74
C ILE A 53 14.64 -11.33 12.81
N SER A 54 15.36 -10.83 11.81
CA SER A 54 16.83 -10.90 11.77
C SER A 54 17.47 -10.10 12.92
N LEU A 55 16.95 -8.91 13.22
CA LEU A 55 17.40 -8.10 14.36
C LEU A 55 17.11 -8.79 15.70
N ILE A 56 15.89 -9.31 15.89
CA ILE A 56 15.49 -9.98 17.14
C ILE A 56 16.35 -11.24 17.41
N LEU A 57 16.73 -11.96 16.35
CA LEU A 57 17.56 -13.17 16.45
C LEU A 57 19.07 -12.89 16.43
N GLY A 58 19.50 -11.63 16.31
CA GLY A 58 20.92 -11.26 16.26
C GLY A 58 21.65 -11.71 14.98
N ALA A 59 20.92 -11.90 13.88
CA ALA A 59 21.50 -12.28 12.58
C ALA A 59 22.06 -11.07 11.80
N ILE A 60 21.63 -9.85 12.14
CA ILE A 60 22.10 -8.58 11.59
C ILE A 60 22.13 -7.53 12.72
N GLU A 61 22.92 -6.46 12.54
CA GLU A 61 23.02 -5.29 13.45
C GLU A 61 22.47 -4.01 12.80
#